data_AF-A0A7C4U5A6-F1
#
_entry.id   AF-A0A7C4U5A6-F1
#
_cell.length_a   1.000
_cell.length_b   1.000
_cell.length_c   1.000
_cell.angle_alpha   90.00
_cell.angle_beta   90.00
_cell.angle_gamma   90.00
#
_symmetry.space_group_name_H-M   'P 1'
#
loop_
_entity.id
_entity.type
_entity.pdbx_description
1 polymer ?
#
loop_
_entity_poly.entity_id
_entity_poly.type
_entity_poly.pdbx_seq_one_letter_code
_entity_poly.pdbx_strand_id
1 'polypeptide(L)' 'MNYSIYFILLPFALIGSIMAYLITYNEYIHHYQTKKEPKKMALDSAIFTFVIFSALSFIIIYTLINYIDK' A
#
# COMPACT_ATOMS: atom_id res chain seq x y z
N MET A 1 -11.53 23.59 1.24
CA MET A 1 -11.03 22.21 1.00
C MET A 1 -9.80 21.90 1.85
N ASN A 2 -9.96 21.19 2.98
CA ASN A 2 -8.85 20.75 3.82
C ASN A 2 -8.56 19.27 3.55
N TYR A 3 -7.38 18.96 2.99
CA TYR A 3 -6.95 17.60 2.66
C TYR A 3 -6.19 16.91 3.80
N SER A 4 -6.19 17.48 5.01
CA SER A 4 -5.45 16.95 6.17
C SER A 4 -5.76 15.50 6.51
N ILE A 5 -6.99 15.03 6.22
CA ILE A 5 -7.41 13.64 6.44
C ILE A 5 -6.60 12.62 5.61
N TYR A 6 -5.96 13.04 4.51
CA TYR A 6 -5.06 12.18 3.73
C TYR A 6 -3.85 11.72 4.54
N PHE A 7 -3.30 12.60 5.36
CA PHE A 7 -2.15 12.27 6.21
C PHE A 7 -2.50 11.27 7.31
N ILE A 8 -3.77 11.15 7.69
CA ILE A 8 -4.26 10.14 8.64
C ILE A 8 -4.34 8.76 7.97
N LEU A 9 -4.60 8.70 6.65
CA LEU A 9 -4.68 7.45 5.90
C LEU A 9 -3.31 6.90 5.47
N LEU A 10 -2.29 7.77 5.37
CA LEU A 10 -0.96 7.39 4.91
C LEU A 10 -0.27 6.31 5.78
N PRO A 11 -0.36 6.34 7.12
CA PRO A 11 0.13 5.24 7.97
C PRO A 11 -0.54 3.89 7.68
N PHE A 12 -1.83 3.87 7.32
CA PHE A 12 -2.53 2.62 6.98
C PHE A 12 -2.05 2.05 5.65
N ALA A 13 -1.77 2.90 4.66
CA ALA A 13 -1.13 2.48 3.41
C ALA A 13 0.27 1.87 3.66
N LEU A 14 1.03 2.46 4.59
CA LEU A 14 2.34 1.96 4.98
C LEU A 14 2.26 0.60 5.72
N ILE A 15 1.31 0.44 6.64
CA ILE A 15 1.09 -0.85 7.31
C ILE A 15 0.67 -1.91 6.28
N GLY A 16 -0.23 -1.57 5.37
CA GLY A 16 -0.68 -2.45 4.30
C GLY A 16 0.47 -2.92 3.41
N SER A 17 1.38 -2.03 3.03
CA SER A 17 2.55 -2.40 2.21
C SER A 17 3.55 -3.29 2.96
N ILE A 18 3.78 -3.02 4.26
CA ILE A 18 4.61 -3.88 5.11
C ILE A 18 3.99 -5.28 5.22
N MET A 19 2.67 -5.38 5.39
CA MET A 19 1.98 -6.67 5.42
C MET A 19 2.09 -7.40 4.08
N ALA A 20 1.91 -6.70 2.96
CA ALA A 20 2.09 -7.27 1.63
C ALA A 20 3.51 -7.82 1.43
N TYR A 21 4.54 -7.11 1.90
CA TYR A 21 5.92 -7.60 1.91
C TYR A 21 6.03 -8.91 2.71
N LEU A 22 5.58 -8.91 3.96
CA LEU A 22 5.74 -10.05 4.87
C LEU A 22 5.01 -11.29 4.37
N ILE A 23 3.77 -11.14 3.91
CA ILE A 23 2.97 -12.24 3.36
C ILE A 23 3.64 -12.80 2.11
N THR A 24 3.99 -11.93 1.15
CA THR A 24 4.63 -12.34 -0.10
C THR A 24 5.96 -13.03 0.17
N TYR A 25 6.80 -12.48 1.04
CA TYR A 25 8.08 -13.06 1.38
C TYR A 25 7.91 -14.43 2.06
N ASN A 26 6.99 -14.54 3.01
CA ASN A 26 6.71 -15.78 3.74
C ASN A 26 6.16 -16.87 2.81
N GLU A 27 5.37 -16.52 1.81
CA GLU A 27 4.90 -17.48 0.81
C GLU A 27 6.07 -17.97 -0.07
N TYR A 28 6.77 -17.03 -0.69
CA TYR A 28 7.76 -17.38 -1.71
C TYR A 28 9.05 -17.99 -1.16
N ILE A 29 9.41 -17.76 0.12
CA ILE A 29 10.61 -18.37 0.70
C ILE A 29 10.56 -19.91 0.71
N HIS A 30 9.37 -20.50 0.75
CA HIS A 30 9.19 -21.96 0.72
C HIS A 30 9.29 -22.53 -0.70
N HIS A 31 9.12 -21.70 -1.73
CA HIS A 31 9.11 -22.13 -3.13
C HIS A 31 10.46 -21.93 -3.84
N TYR A 32 11.31 -21.02 -3.38
CA TYR A 32 12.60 -20.74 -4.01
C TYR A 32 13.78 -21.25 -3.20
N GLN A 33 14.73 -21.88 -3.88
CA GLN A 33 15.99 -22.35 -3.27
C GLN A 33 16.89 -21.21 -2.79
N THR A 34 16.72 -19.99 -3.34
CA THR A 34 17.50 -18.80 -2.96
C THR A 34 16.60 -17.70 -2.44
N LYS A 35 17.09 -16.93 -1.46
CA LYS A 35 16.35 -15.82 -0.84
C LYS A 35 16.26 -14.56 -1.70
N LYS A 36 16.94 -14.51 -2.85
CA LYS A 36 17.02 -13.30 -3.70
C LYS A 36 15.68 -13.02 -4.40
N GLU A 37 15.10 -14.04 -5.02
CA GLU A 37 13.81 -13.93 -5.73
C GLU A 37 12.65 -13.59 -4.77
N PRO A 38 12.45 -14.28 -3.63
CA PRO A 38 11.39 -13.93 -2.66
C PRO A 38 11.47 -12.48 -2.16
N LYS A 39 12.69 -11.97 -1.88
CA LYS A 39 12.87 -10.58 -1.41
C LYS A 39 12.46 -9.57 -2.46
N LYS A 40 12.85 -9.81 -3.72
CA LYS A 40 12.52 -8.92 -4.84
C LYS A 40 11.01 -8.91 -5.06
N MET A 41 10.39 -10.08 -5.16
CA MET A 41 8.93 -10.19 -5.34
C MET A 41 8.16 -9.55 -4.19
N ALA A 42 8.62 -9.75 -2.94
CA ALA A 42 8.01 -9.12 -1.79
C ALA A 42 8.15 -7.59 -1.80
N LEU A 43 9.30 -7.04 -2.20
CA LEU A 43 9.48 -5.60 -2.37
C LEU A 43 8.58 -5.05 -3.48
N ASP A 44 8.52 -5.72 -4.63
CA ASP A 44 7.67 -5.32 -5.75
C ASP A 44 6.20 -5.28 -5.32
N SER A 45 5.72 -6.30 -4.60
CA SER A 45 4.38 -6.34 -4.01
C SER A 45 4.15 -5.20 -3.01
N ALA A 46 5.10 -4.94 -2.11
CA ALA A 46 4.97 -3.88 -1.11
C ALA A 46 4.87 -2.49 -1.74
N ILE A 47 5.75 -2.19 -2.70
CA ILE A 47 5.74 -0.93 -3.44
C ILE A 47 4.41 -0.78 -4.18
N PHE A 48 3.97 -1.83 -4.88
CA PHE A 48 2.69 -1.83 -5.59
C PHE A 48 1.51 -1.57 -4.64
N THR A 49 1.44 -2.28 -3.52
CA THR A 49 0.39 -2.08 -2.50
C THR A 49 0.40 -0.66 -1.94
N PHE A 50 1.57 -0.11 -1.63
CA PHE A 50 1.69 1.26 -1.13
C PHE A 50 1.13 2.27 -2.15
N VAL A 51 1.57 2.17 -3.40
CA VAL A 51 1.12 3.06 -4.48
C VAL A 51 -0.39 2.97 -4.67
N ILE A 52 -0.95 1.76 -4.73
CA ILE A 52 -2.39 1.56 -4.91
C ILE A 52 -3.18 2.13 -3.72
N PHE A 53 -2.78 1.83 -2.48
CA PHE A 53 -3.50 2.32 -1.31
C PHE A 53 -3.40 3.84 -1.14
N SER A 54 -2.25 4.45 -1.44
CA SER A 54 -2.11 5.91 -1.47
C SER A 54 -2.98 6.54 -2.56
N ALA A 55 -2.98 5.99 -3.77
CA ALA A 55 -3.80 6.50 -4.88
C ALA A 55 -5.30 6.38 -4.57
N LEU A 56 -5.75 5.24 -4.05
CA LEU A 56 -7.14 5.04 -3.62
C LEU A 56 -7.53 6.00 -2.51
N SER A 57 -6.68 6.18 -1.50
CA SER A 57 -6.93 7.12 -0.40
C SER A 57 -7.09 8.55 -0.93
N PHE A 58 -6.25 8.96 -1.88
CA PHE A 58 -6.36 10.27 -2.53
C PHE A 58 -7.68 10.42 -3.30
N ILE A 59 -8.04 9.44 -4.14
CA ILE A 59 -9.28 9.45 -4.93
C ILE A 59 -10.52 9.54 -4.02
N ILE A 60 -10.54 8.75 -2.94
CA ILE A 60 -11.64 8.75 -1.96
C ILE A 60 -11.79 10.13 -1.33
N ILE A 61 -10.70 10.71 -0.85
CA ILE A 61 -10.73 12.03 -0.19
C ILE A 61 -11.13 13.12 -1.17
N TYR A 62 -10.55 13.12 -2.37
CA TYR A 62 -10.92 14.07 -3.41
C TYR A 62 -12.42 14.00 -3.72
N THR A 63 -12.95 12.79 -3.93
CA THR A 63 -14.38 12.60 -4.21
C THR A 63 -15.25 13.03 -3.03
N LEU A 64 -14.88 12.66 -1.81
CA LEU A 64 -15.63 12.98 -0.59
C LEU A 64 -15.72 14.49 -0.37
N ILE A 65 -14.60 15.21 -0.50
CA ILE A 65 -14.62 16.65 -0.27
C ILE A 65 -15.42 17.37 -1.36
N ASN A 66 -15.27 17.00 -2.64
CA ASN A 66 -16.07 17.59 -3.72
C ASN A 66 -17.57 17.28 -3.61
N TYR A 67 -17.94 16.18 -2.95
CA TYR A 67 -19.33 15.85 -2.66
C TYR A 67 -19.89 16.68 -1.49
N ILE A 68 -19.08 16.96 -0.46
CA ILE A 68 -19.48 17.76 0.72
C ILE A 68 -19.54 19.25 0.39
N ASP A 69 -18.61 19.75 -0.43
CA ASP A 69 -18.54 21.17 -0.83
C ASP A 69 -19.59 21.53 -1.91
N LYS A 70 -20.46 20.58 -2.29
CA LYS A 70 -21.56 20.73 -3.24
C LYS A 70 -22.86 21.12 -2.54
#